data_AF-A0A8H3H8U5-F1
#
_entry.id   AF-A0A8H3H8U5-F1
#
_cell.length_a   1.000
_cell.length_b   1.000
_cell.length_c   1.000
_cell.angle_alpha   90.00
_cell.angle_beta   90.00
_cell.angle_gamma   90.00
#
_symmetry.space_group_name_H-M   'P 1'
#
loop_
_entity.id
_entity.type
_entity.pdbx_description
1 polymer ?
#
loop_
_entity_poly.entity_id
_entity_poly.type
_entity_poly.pdbx_seq_one_letter_code
_entity_poly.pdbx_strand_id
1 'polypeptide(L)'
;MCKVLYLGARISRALFDDTNWQEYTCWIEKFQSQILGTHSSLVIVDDRQLADRLAAYCRLTVFAFMISNSSVGYRIFRKGAPIFLQLSARFPDLWKDSYTISLSHTLHSRGYELAKFVVLDTIASLAFGIPPLIRYDTTIHPIDHKPNQFQFLEPVYACPVIVLMALARVNESRVSRLLDWDSSTTEGVEEYEAAVRNWKPGVDFTDQPSQLIVRLAVQEFWRQAALIYLYMGTCGFNSSDSRVEPLVQQVAQLASTIEAGSSFEPHLFVPCLILLGKNVIVSSFARKFKCLKGSMRAFYEV
;
A
#
# COMPACT_ATOMS: atom_id res chain seq x y z
N MET A 1 9.34 -8.22 -19.65
CA MET A 1 8.02 -8.18 -18.98
C MET A 1 7.36 -9.55 -18.80
N CYS A 2 7.21 -10.39 -19.84
CA CYS A 2 6.48 -11.67 -19.76
C CYS A 2 6.95 -12.65 -18.66
N LYS A 3 8.26 -12.70 -18.37
CA LYS A 3 8.80 -13.59 -17.34
C LYS A 3 8.37 -13.24 -15.91
N VAL A 4 8.17 -11.94 -15.60
CA VAL A 4 7.71 -11.48 -14.28
C VAL A 4 6.21 -11.76 -14.09
N LEU A 5 5.42 -11.62 -15.16
CA LEU A 5 3.99 -11.99 -15.15
C LEU A 5 3.81 -13.50 -15.00
N TYR A 6 4.61 -14.29 -15.71
CA TYR A 6 4.64 -15.75 -15.58
C TYR A 6 5.00 -16.19 -14.16
N LEU A 7 6.04 -15.60 -13.57
CA LEU A 7 6.41 -15.86 -12.18
C LEU A 7 5.26 -15.52 -11.23
N GLY A 8 4.60 -14.38 -11.43
CA GLY A 8 3.43 -13.99 -10.65
C GLY A 8 2.31 -15.02 -10.70
N ALA A 9 1.93 -15.45 -11.89
CA ALA A 9 0.89 -16.48 -12.06
C ALA A 9 1.27 -17.80 -11.38
N ARG A 10 2.54 -18.20 -11.44
CA ARG A 10 3.06 -19.42 -10.80
C ARG A 10 3.07 -19.32 -9.28
N ILE A 11 3.49 -18.18 -8.74
CA ILE A 11 3.46 -17.91 -7.30
C ILE A 11 2.03 -17.87 -6.77
N SER A 12 1.13 -17.12 -7.44
CA SER A 12 -0.27 -17.04 -7.04
C SER A 12 -0.91 -18.43 -7.04
N ARG A 13 -0.70 -19.22 -8.10
CA ARG A 13 -1.19 -20.60 -8.16
C ARG A 13 -0.62 -21.46 -7.03
N ALA A 14 0.68 -21.38 -6.79
CA ALA A 14 1.31 -22.18 -5.75
C ALA A 14 0.80 -21.85 -4.34
N LEU A 15 0.50 -20.57 -4.09
CA LEU A 15 -0.10 -20.08 -2.84
C LEU A 15 -1.55 -20.54 -2.68
N PHE A 16 -2.36 -20.50 -3.75
CA PHE A 16 -3.74 -21.01 -3.71
C PHE A 16 -3.82 -22.52 -3.54
N ASP A 17 -2.89 -23.25 -4.17
CA ASP A 17 -2.85 -24.71 -4.15
C ASP A 17 -2.10 -25.28 -2.90
N ASP A 18 -1.61 -24.42 -1.99
CA ASP A 18 -0.78 -24.76 -0.81
C ASP A 18 0.41 -25.70 -1.15
N THR A 19 1.07 -25.41 -2.27
CA THR A 19 2.21 -26.19 -2.78
C THR A 19 3.56 -25.57 -2.39
N ASN A 20 4.67 -26.26 -2.66
CA ASN A 20 6.02 -25.82 -2.26
C ASN A 20 6.43 -24.51 -2.95
N TRP A 21 6.14 -23.38 -2.32
CA TRP A 21 6.46 -22.05 -2.81
C TRP A 21 7.94 -21.68 -2.64
N GLN A 22 8.70 -22.45 -1.85
CA GLN A 22 10.09 -22.16 -1.50
C GLN A 22 11.01 -22.20 -2.73
N GLU A 23 10.68 -23.00 -3.74
CA GLU A 23 11.41 -23.06 -5.02
C GLU A 23 11.39 -21.73 -5.78
N TYR A 24 10.35 -20.90 -5.58
CA TYR A 24 10.24 -19.60 -6.24
C TYR A 24 11.11 -18.51 -5.59
N THR A 25 11.61 -18.71 -4.37
CA THR A 25 12.55 -17.76 -3.72
C THR A 25 13.85 -17.64 -4.52
N CYS A 26 14.41 -18.78 -4.96
CA CYS A 26 15.59 -18.80 -5.83
C CYS A 26 15.32 -18.10 -7.18
N TRP A 27 14.09 -18.18 -7.69
CA TRP A 27 13.71 -17.50 -8.92
C TRP A 27 13.66 -15.98 -8.73
N ILE A 28 13.15 -15.48 -7.60
CA ILE A 28 13.17 -14.05 -7.27
C ILE A 28 14.61 -13.51 -7.28
N GLU A 29 15.56 -14.21 -6.66
CA GLU A 29 16.98 -13.81 -6.63
C GLU A 29 17.59 -13.79 -8.03
N LYS A 30 17.29 -14.81 -8.85
CA LYS A 30 17.75 -14.89 -10.24
C LYS A 30 17.18 -13.76 -11.10
N PHE A 31 15.89 -13.44 -10.95
CA PHE A 31 15.28 -12.33 -11.65
C PHE A 31 15.81 -10.97 -11.20
N GLN A 32 16.04 -10.79 -9.90
CA GLN A 32 16.68 -9.60 -9.37
C GLN A 32 18.07 -9.42 -9.97
N SER A 33 18.86 -10.49 -10.04
CA SER A 33 20.20 -10.48 -10.62
C SER A 33 20.18 -10.19 -12.12
N GLN A 34 19.16 -10.64 -12.85
CA GLN A 34 18.95 -10.28 -14.26
C GLN A 34 18.63 -8.78 -14.42
N ILE A 35 17.72 -8.23 -13.61
CA ILE A 35 17.37 -6.80 -13.68
C ILE A 35 18.58 -5.91 -13.37
N LEU A 36 19.49 -6.37 -12.49
CA LEU A 36 20.74 -5.70 -12.15
C LEU A 36 21.84 -5.92 -13.21
N GLY A 37 21.97 -7.13 -13.75
CA GLY A 37 22.96 -7.49 -14.76
C GLY A 37 22.71 -6.88 -16.14
N THR A 38 21.52 -6.31 -16.39
CA THR A 38 21.16 -5.68 -17.66
C THR A 38 21.58 -4.20 -17.77
N HIS A 39 22.68 -3.75 -17.13
CA HIS A 39 23.67 -2.80 -17.69
C HIS A 39 24.53 -2.09 -16.62
N SER A 40 25.84 -2.11 -16.91
CA SER A 40 26.93 -1.30 -16.34
C SER A 40 27.38 -0.23 -17.36
N SER A 41 26.47 0.39 -18.11
CA SER A 41 26.85 1.23 -19.26
C SER A 41 26.00 2.48 -19.30
N LEU A 42 26.67 3.64 -19.40
CA LEU A 42 26.16 4.99 -19.63
C LEU A 42 25.37 5.11 -20.95
N VAL A 43 24.25 4.40 -21.08
CA VAL A 43 23.31 4.57 -22.18
C VAL A 43 22.18 5.44 -21.67
N ILE A 44 21.81 6.47 -22.44
CA ILE A 44 20.61 7.28 -22.22
C ILE A 44 19.44 6.31 -22.02
N VAL A 45 19.00 6.16 -20.78
CA VAL A 45 17.93 5.21 -20.46
C VAL A 45 16.63 5.84 -20.93
N ASP A 46 16.00 5.20 -21.90
CA ASP A 46 14.66 5.55 -22.40
C ASP A 46 13.64 5.50 -21.24
N ASP A 47 12.73 6.46 -21.20
CA ASP A 47 11.74 6.62 -20.13
C ASP A 47 10.90 5.34 -19.97
N ARG A 48 10.59 4.69 -21.10
CA ARG A 48 9.88 3.41 -21.10
C ARG A 48 10.67 2.28 -20.44
N GLN A 49 11.99 2.25 -20.61
CA GLN A 49 12.84 1.26 -19.96
C GLN A 49 12.93 1.50 -18.45
N LEU A 50 13.03 2.75 -18.01
CA LEU A 50 12.97 3.11 -16.58
C LEU A 50 11.63 2.68 -15.97
N ALA A 51 10.52 2.98 -16.65
CA ALA A 51 9.19 2.58 -16.24
C ALA A 51 9.07 1.05 -16.13
N ASP A 52 9.46 0.31 -17.17
CA ASP A 52 9.43 -1.17 -17.17
C ASP A 52 10.25 -1.78 -16.03
N ARG A 53 11.43 -1.20 -15.73
CA ARG A 53 12.28 -1.64 -14.61
C ARG A 53 11.63 -1.35 -13.27
N LEU A 54 11.08 -0.15 -13.07
CA LEU A 54 10.35 0.22 -11.86
C LEU A 54 9.16 -0.72 -11.64
N ALA A 55 8.37 -0.97 -12.69
CA ALA A 55 7.25 -1.89 -12.67
C ALA A 55 7.68 -3.32 -12.28
N ALA A 56 8.83 -3.79 -12.78
CA ALA A 56 9.38 -5.09 -12.43
C ALA A 56 9.78 -5.16 -10.94
N TYR A 57 10.44 -4.14 -10.40
CA TYR A 57 10.77 -4.05 -8.98
C TYR A 57 9.53 -4.03 -8.09
N CYS A 58 8.52 -3.23 -8.43
CA CYS A 58 7.26 -3.19 -7.70
C CYS A 58 6.55 -4.56 -7.70
N ARG A 59 6.56 -5.30 -8.82
CA ARG A 59 5.97 -6.65 -8.89
C ARG A 59 6.77 -7.67 -8.06
N LEU A 60 8.10 -7.69 -8.21
CA LEU A 60 8.97 -8.59 -7.45
C LEU A 60 8.88 -8.34 -5.95
N THR A 61 8.76 -7.08 -5.54
CA THR A 61 8.54 -6.69 -4.14
C THR A 61 7.28 -7.34 -3.58
N VAL A 62 6.15 -7.22 -4.29
CA VAL A 62 4.89 -7.83 -3.87
C VAL A 62 5.02 -9.35 -3.77
N PHE A 63 5.66 -10.00 -4.75
CA PHE A 63 5.91 -11.45 -4.68
C PHE A 63 6.79 -11.83 -3.49
N ALA A 64 7.89 -11.12 -3.28
CA ALA A 64 8.78 -11.36 -2.15
C ALA A 64 8.08 -11.15 -0.80
N PHE A 65 7.19 -10.18 -0.68
CA PHE A 65 6.36 -10.04 0.53
C PHE A 65 5.37 -11.19 0.74
N MET A 66 4.88 -11.83 -0.34
CA MET A 66 3.94 -12.95 -0.23
C MET A 66 4.62 -14.27 0.11
N ILE A 67 5.82 -14.52 -0.44
CA ILE A 67 6.50 -15.84 -0.37
C ILE A 67 7.87 -15.83 0.31
N SER A 68 8.40 -14.69 0.72
CA SER A 68 9.67 -14.59 1.45
C SER A 68 9.47 -13.75 2.71
N ASN A 69 10.48 -13.66 3.56
CA ASN A 69 10.41 -12.74 4.70
C ASN A 69 10.35 -11.26 4.23
N SER A 70 9.78 -10.41 5.09
CA SER A 70 9.61 -8.99 4.83
C SER A 70 10.94 -8.27 4.59
N SER A 71 12.02 -8.70 5.23
CA SER A 71 13.34 -8.11 5.05
C SER A 71 13.87 -8.28 3.62
N VAL A 72 13.69 -9.45 2.99
CA VAL A 72 14.03 -9.68 1.59
C VAL A 72 13.16 -8.81 0.67
N GLY A 73 11.83 -8.80 0.90
CA GLY A 73 10.90 -7.98 0.12
C GLY A 73 11.24 -6.50 0.17
N TYR A 74 11.51 -5.97 1.36
CA TYR A 74 11.87 -4.57 1.56
C TYR A 74 13.26 -4.25 0.96
N ARG A 75 14.23 -5.16 1.05
CA ARG A 75 15.54 -5.00 0.40
C ARG A 75 15.43 -4.92 -1.13
N ILE A 76 14.54 -5.69 -1.73
CA ILE A 76 14.24 -5.60 -3.17
C ILE A 76 13.57 -4.26 -3.47
N PHE A 77 12.58 -3.86 -2.66
CA PHE A 77 11.84 -2.61 -2.84
C PHE A 77 12.75 -1.38 -2.84
N ARG A 78 13.70 -1.32 -1.90
CA ARG A 78 14.70 -0.24 -1.80
C ARG A 78 15.50 0.00 -3.08
N LYS A 79 15.74 -1.04 -3.88
CA LYS A 79 16.45 -0.91 -5.17
C LYS A 79 15.62 -0.19 -6.23
N GLY A 80 14.30 -0.10 -6.05
CA GLY A 80 13.41 0.67 -6.92
C GLY A 80 13.49 2.19 -6.69
N ALA A 81 13.88 2.66 -5.50
CA ALA A 81 13.86 4.09 -5.17
C ALA A 81 14.75 4.96 -6.08
N PRO A 82 16.00 4.59 -6.40
CA PRO A 82 16.80 5.36 -7.35
C PRO A 82 16.19 5.43 -8.75
N ILE A 83 15.52 4.35 -9.18
CA ILE A 83 14.84 4.29 -10.50
C ILE A 83 13.61 5.18 -10.49
N PHE A 84 12.84 5.15 -9.39
CA PHE A 84 11.72 6.05 -9.18
C PHE A 84 12.15 7.51 -9.28
N LEU A 85 13.22 7.91 -8.58
CA LEU A 85 13.74 9.29 -8.60
C LEU A 85 14.24 9.70 -9.99
N GLN A 86 14.91 8.79 -10.72
CA GLN A 86 15.34 9.05 -12.10
C GLN A 86 14.16 9.26 -13.05
N LEU A 87 13.11 8.45 -12.89
CA LEU A 87 11.91 8.56 -13.70
C LEU A 87 11.09 9.81 -13.33
N SER A 88 10.94 10.12 -12.04
CA SER A 88 10.19 11.30 -11.58
C SER A 88 10.89 12.60 -11.99
N ALA A 89 12.22 12.61 -12.12
CA ALA A 89 12.96 13.77 -12.65
C ALA A 89 12.58 14.13 -14.11
N ARG A 90 11.90 13.24 -14.84
CA ARG A 90 11.35 13.51 -16.19
C ARG A 90 10.02 14.26 -16.16
N PHE A 91 9.38 14.38 -14.99
CA PHE A 91 8.06 14.97 -14.83
C PHE A 91 8.12 16.07 -13.74
N PRO A 92 8.50 17.31 -14.11
CA PRO A 92 8.65 18.41 -13.15
C PRO A 92 7.39 18.68 -12.31
N ASP A 93 6.21 18.48 -12.90
CA ASP A 93 4.91 18.68 -12.24
C ASP A 93 4.68 17.76 -11.01
N LEU A 94 5.48 16.69 -10.88
CA LEU A 94 5.42 15.80 -9.72
C LEU A 94 6.15 16.36 -8.50
N TRP A 95 6.99 17.37 -8.67
CA TRP A 95 7.83 17.92 -7.60
C TRP A 95 7.18 19.18 -7.02
N LYS A 96 7.01 19.21 -5.69
CA LYS A 96 6.61 20.43 -4.99
C LYS A 96 7.81 21.35 -4.74
N ASP A 97 8.93 20.73 -4.40
CA ASP A 97 10.23 21.35 -4.20
C ASP A 97 11.34 20.37 -4.65
N SER A 98 12.60 20.71 -4.39
CA SER A 98 13.75 19.90 -4.85
C SER A 98 13.86 18.49 -4.22
N TYR A 99 13.09 18.18 -3.17
CA TYR A 99 13.22 16.93 -2.41
C TYR A 99 11.87 16.25 -2.08
N THR A 100 10.75 16.87 -2.42
CA THR A 100 9.41 16.41 -2.07
C THR A 100 8.57 16.14 -3.32
N ILE A 101 8.02 14.93 -3.39
CA ILE A 101 7.12 14.50 -4.47
C ILE A 101 5.68 14.71 -4.05
N SER A 102 4.88 15.37 -4.89
CA SER A 102 3.43 15.47 -4.69
C SER A 102 2.78 14.09 -4.82
N LEU A 103 2.19 13.63 -3.72
CA LEU A 103 1.45 12.39 -3.67
C LEU A 103 0.24 12.44 -4.61
N SER A 104 -0.55 13.52 -4.51
CA SER A 104 -1.73 13.70 -5.34
C SER A 104 -1.38 13.70 -6.83
N HIS A 105 -0.43 14.53 -7.28
CA HIS A 105 -0.06 14.56 -8.70
C HIS A 105 0.49 13.23 -9.19
N THR A 106 1.25 12.51 -8.36
CA THR A 106 1.80 11.20 -8.74
C THR A 106 0.70 10.15 -8.91
N LEU A 107 -0.29 10.12 -7.99
CA LEU A 107 -1.43 9.19 -8.07
C LEU A 107 -2.37 9.50 -9.23
N HIS A 108 -2.46 10.76 -9.65
CA HIS A 108 -3.23 11.21 -10.82
C HIS A 108 -2.46 11.12 -12.14
N SER A 109 -1.15 10.90 -12.10
CA SER A 109 -0.33 10.86 -13.30
C SER A 109 -0.63 9.62 -14.15
N ARG A 110 -0.37 9.71 -15.46
CA ARG A 110 -0.54 8.57 -16.39
C ARG A 110 0.49 7.45 -16.16
N GLY A 111 1.54 7.69 -15.37
CA GLY A 111 2.59 6.72 -15.07
C GLY A 111 2.18 5.74 -13.97
N TYR A 112 1.59 4.61 -14.36
CA TYR A 112 1.10 3.60 -13.40
C TYR A 112 2.21 3.07 -12.49
N GLU A 113 3.46 3.09 -12.96
CA GLU A 113 4.64 2.61 -12.25
C GLU A 113 5.02 3.50 -11.07
N LEU A 114 4.96 4.82 -11.26
CA LEU A 114 5.23 5.81 -10.22
C LEU A 114 4.15 5.72 -9.14
N ALA A 115 2.87 5.74 -9.54
CA ALA A 115 1.75 5.57 -8.61
C ALA A 115 1.88 4.27 -7.81
N LYS A 116 2.19 3.14 -8.48
CA LYS A 116 2.38 1.86 -7.80
C LYS A 116 3.53 1.88 -6.80
N PHE A 117 4.65 2.54 -7.13
CA PHE A 117 5.77 2.66 -6.21
C PHE A 117 5.36 3.43 -4.95
N VAL A 118 4.69 4.56 -5.10
CA VAL A 118 4.25 5.41 -3.98
C VAL A 118 3.25 4.70 -3.07
N VAL A 119 2.33 3.93 -3.65
CA VAL A 119 1.41 3.06 -2.90
C VAL A 119 2.17 2.05 -2.06
N LEU A 120 3.14 1.35 -2.66
CA LEU A 120 3.95 0.35 -1.96
C LEU A 120 4.83 0.99 -0.87
N ASP A 121 5.40 2.17 -1.12
CA ASP A 121 6.23 2.88 -0.15
C ASP A 121 5.41 3.32 1.06
N THR A 122 4.22 3.87 0.82
CA THR A 122 3.27 4.26 1.86
C THR A 122 2.87 3.05 2.71
N ILE A 123 2.48 1.94 2.07
CA ILE A 123 2.08 0.71 2.76
C ILE A 123 3.24 0.10 3.54
N ALA A 124 4.44 0.00 2.95
CA ALA A 124 5.61 -0.57 3.60
C ALA A 124 6.02 0.26 4.82
N SER A 125 6.03 1.59 4.69
CA SER A 125 6.31 2.51 5.79
C SER A 125 5.35 2.32 6.97
N LEU A 126 4.05 2.12 6.70
CA LEU A 126 3.05 1.82 7.73
C LEU A 126 3.29 0.46 8.38
N ALA A 127 3.38 -0.58 7.55
CA ALA A 127 3.42 -1.97 7.99
C ALA A 127 4.67 -2.26 8.84
N PHE A 128 5.81 -1.69 8.47
CA PHE A 128 7.07 -1.88 9.17
C PHE A 128 7.36 -0.79 10.21
N GLY A 129 6.54 0.27 10.25
CA GLY A 129 6.76 1.39 11.15
C GLY A 129 8.06 2.15 10.89
N ILE A 130 8.53 2.18 9.64
CA ILE A 130 9.78 2.83 9.20
C ILE A 130 9.46 4.07 8.36
N PRO A 131 10.38 5.04 8.21
CA PRO A 131 10.20 6.15 7.28
C PRO A 131 9.98 5.66 5.84
N PRO A 132 9.14 6.34 5.05
CA PRO A 132 9.03 6.07 3.62
C PRO A 132 10.38 6.37 2.93
N LEU A 133 10.64 5.69 1.81
CA LEU A 133 11.88 5.87 1.05
C LEU A 133 11.92 7.23 0.34
N ILE A 134 10.75 7.76 -0.01
CA ILE A 134 10.58 9.05 -0.67
C ILE A 134 9.78 9.96 0.24
N ARG A 135 10.15 11.24 0.29
CA ARG A 135 9.37 12.25 1.00
C ARG A 135 8.20 12.69 0.12
N TYR A 136 6.99 12.59 0.67
CA TYR A 136 5.77 12.95 -0.03
C TYR A 136 5.19 14.25 0.52
N ASP A 137 4.69 15.09 -0.37
CA ASP A 137 3.75 16.13 -0.04
C ASP A 137 2.34 15.53 -0.05
N THR A 138 1.65 15.62 1.08
CA THR A 138 0.36 14.96 1.29
C THR A 138 -0.83 15.91 1.18
N THR A 139 -0.61 17.16 0.76
CA THR A 139 -1.68 18.16 0.60
C THR A 139 -2.85 17.60 -0.20
N ILE A 140 -4.07 17.71 0.36
CA ILE A 140 -5.30 17.28 -0.29
C ILE A 140 -5.78 18.36 -1.26
N HIS A 141 -6.10 17.96 -2.48
CA HIS A 141 -6.65 18.81 -3.52
C HIS A 141 -8.10 18.41 -3.85
N PRO A 142 -8.89 19.32 -4.45
CA PRO A 142 -10.28 19.03 -4.84
C PRO A 142 -10.45 17.81 -5.76
N ILE A 143 -9.41 17.47 -6.53
CA ILE A 143 -9.41 16.32 -7.42
C ILE A 143 -9.33 14.99 -6.66
N ASP A 144 -8.69 14.94 -5.49
CA ASP A 144 -8.56 13.75 -4.64
C ASP A 144 -9.91 13.26 -4.07
N HIS A 145 -10.90 14.15 -4.02
CA HIS A 145 -12.25 13.83 -3.56
C HIS A 145 -13.14 13.17 -4.62
N LYS A 146 -12.70 13.13 -5.89
CA LYS A 146 -13.50 12.57 -6.98
C LYS A 146 -13.31 11.06 -7.07
N PRO A 147 -14.34 10.24 -6.79
CA PRO A 147 -14.23 8.79 -6.93
C PRO A 147 -14.06 8.40 -8.41
N ASN A 148 -13.56 7.19 -8.66
CA ASN A 148 -13.44 6.57 -9.99
C ASN A 148 -12.50 7.28 -10.99
N GLN A 149 -11.72 8.28 -10.58
CA GLN A 149 -10.68 8.88 -11.43
C GLN A 149 -9.36 8.08 -11.42
N PHE A 150 -9.22 7.11 -10.50
CA PHE A 150 -7.96 6.43 -10.23
C PHE A 150 -7.93 5.04 -10.82
N GLN A 151 -7.38 4.95 -12.03
CA GLN A 151 -7.40 3.77 -12.88
C GLN A 151 -6.75 2.50 -12.26
N PHE A 152 -5.96 2.64 -11.19
CA PHE A 152 -5.23 1.53 -10.58
C PHE A 152 -5.55 1.27 -9.10
N LEU A 153 -5.71 2.30 -8.27
CA LEU A 153 -5.84 2.11 -6.82
C LEU A 153 -7.16 1.45 -6.40
N GLU A 154 -8.28 1.97 -6.89
CA GLU A 154 -9.60 1.44 -6.56
C GLU A 154 -9.86 0.07 -7.23
N PRO A 155 -9.45 -0.18 -8.49
CA PRO A 155 -9.64 -1.51 -9.09
C PRO A 155 -8.70 -2.59 -8.53
N VAL A 156 -7.46 -2.25 -8.15
CA VAL A 156 -6.44 -3.26 -7.75
C VAL A 156 -6.35 -3.46 -6.24
N TYR A 157 -6.49 -2.39 -5.45
CA TYR A 157 -6.39 -2.49 -3.98
C TYR A 157 -7.72 -2.22 -3.29
N ALA A 158 -8.76 -1.79 -4.02
CA ALA A 158 -10.00 -1.29 -3.44
C ALA A 158 -9.75 -0.19 -2.39
N CYS A 159 -8.64 0.54 -2.54
CA CYS A 159 -8.20 1.58 -1.62
C CYS A 159 -8.52 2.96 -2.21
N PRO A 160 -9.37 3.77 -1.55
CA PRO A 160 -9.62 5.14 -1.97
C PRO A 160 -8.35 6.01 -1.88
N VAL A 161 -8.15 6.94 -2.81
CA VAL A 161 -6.97 7.83 -2.77
C VAL A 161 -6.91 8.65 -1.50
N ILE A 162 -8.04 9.20 -1.05
CA ILE A 162 -8.09 9.98 0.18
C ILE A 162 -7.65 9.19 1.42
N VAL A 163 -7.94 7.88 1.43
CA VAL A 163 -7.50 6.96 2.48
C VAL A 163 -5.98 6.81 2.42
N LEU A 164 -5.41 6.59 1.24
CA LEU A 164 -3.96 6.51 1.07
C LEU A 164 -3.24 7.81 1.46
N MET A 165 -3.82 8.97 1.12
CA MET A 165 -3.28 10.28 1.51
C MET A 165 -3.25 10.47 3.02
N ALA A 166 -4.35 10.10 3.70
CA ALA A 166 -4.38 10.13 5.16
C ALA A 166 -3.31 9.22 5.77
N LEU A 167 -3.15 8.00 5.24
CA LEU A 167 -2.11 7.08 5.70
C LEU A 167 -0.68 7.63 5.47
N ALA A 168 -0.43 8.25 4.32
CA ALA A 168 0.86 8.89 4.03
C ALA A 168 1.13 10.07 4.98
N ARG A 169 0.11 10.88 5.31
CA ARG A 169 0.24 11.94 6.31
C ARG A 169 0.62 11.39 7.68
N VAL A 170 0.02 10.27 8.11
CA VAL A 170 0.41 9.65 9.39
C VAL A 170 1.89 9.23 9.38
N ASN A 171 2.38 8.66 8.27
CA ASN A 171 3.80 8.32 8.14
C ASN A 171 4.69 9.56 8.26
N GLU A 172 4.35 10.64 7.58
CA GLU A 172 5.12 11.89 7.64
C GLU A 172 5.09 12.49 9.06
N SER A 173 3.93 12.56 9.72
CA SER A 173 3.83 13.00 11.12
C SER A 173 4.65 12.12 12.09
N ARG A 174 4.79 10.82 11.81
CA ARG A 174 5.67 9.94 12.58
C ARG A 174 7.15 10.27 12.36
N VAL A 175 7.56 10.50 11.12
CA VAL A 175 8.95 10.83 10.78
C VAL A 175 9.35 12.19 11.36
N SER A 176 8.48 13.20 11.26
CA SER A 176 8.75 14.53 11.82
C SER A 176 8.96 14.49 13.34
N ARG A 177 8.22 13.63 14.06
CA ARG A 177 8.42 13.38 15.49
C ARG A 177 9.72 12.63 15.81
N LEU A 178 10.18 11.74 14.94
CA LEU A 178 11.46 11.04 15.14
C LEU A 178 12.67 11.95 14.90
N LEU A 179 12.50 12.98 14.08
CA LEU A 179 13.58 13.90 13.69
C LEU A 179 13.57 15.21 14.50
N ASP A 180 12.71 15.33 15.52
CA ASP A 180 12.49 16.55 16.32
C ASP A 180 12.28 17.82 15.46
N TRP A 181 11.76 17.65 14.24
CA TRP A 181 11.69 18.73 13.25
C TRP A 181 10.63 19.78 13.57
N ASP A 182 9.64 19.45 14.40
CA ASP A 182 8.73 20.42 15.03
C ASP A 182 7.88 19.69 16.10
N SER A 183 8.03 20.04 17.38
CA SER A 183 7.26 19.43 18.49
C SER A 183 5.82 19.94 18.59
N SER A 184 5.43 20.86 17.72
CA SER A 184 4.07 21.35 17.59
C SER A 184 3.63 21.12 16.16
N THR A 185 2.73 20.17 15.94
CA THR A 185 1.48 20.41 15.20
C THR A 185 0.73 19.10 15.00
N THR A 186 -0.28 18.89 15.85
CA THR A 186 -1.49 18.12 15.52
C THR A 186 -2.29 18.81 14.38
N GLU A 187 -1.77 19.91 13.84
CA GLU A 187 -2.33 20.71 12.76
C GLU A 187 -2.46 19.88 11.48
N GLY A 188 -3.68 19.91 10.93
CA GLY A 188 -4.06 19.12 9.77
C GLY A 188 -4.66 17.75 10.10
N VAL A 189 -4.50 17.15 11.29
CA VAL A 189 -5.13 15.84 11.58
C VAL A 189 -6.66 15.89 11.37
N GLU A 190 -7.29 16.99 11.78
CA GLU A 190 -8.73 17.23 11.58
C GLU A 190 -9.12 17.32 10.10
N GLU A 191 -8.25 17.87 9.25
CA GLU A 191 -8.47 17.96 7.80
C GLU A 191 -8.51 16.57 7.17
N TYR A 192 -7.51 15.72 7.47
CA TYR A 192 -7.47 14.35 6.94
C TYR A 192 -8.58 13.49 7.55
N GLU A 193 -8.90 13.67 8.84
CA GLU A 193 -10.05 13.00 9.46
C GLU A 193 -11.35 13.37 8.73
N ALA A 194 -11.62 14.67 8.56
CA ALA A 194 -12.80 15.15 7.87
C ALA A 194 -12.84 14.65 6.42
N ALA A 195 -11.71 14.65 5.72
CA ALA A 195 -11.62 14.17 4.35
C ALA A 195 -11.95 12.67 4.24
N VAL A 196 -11.41 11.84 5.14
CA VAL A 196 -11.70 10.39 5.18
C VAL A 196 -13.14 10.12 5.61
N ARG A 197 -13.70 10.88 6.55
CA ARG A 197 -15.10 10.72 7.00
C ARG A 197 -16.12 11.15 5.96
N ASN A 198 -15.83 12.24 5.24
CA ASN A 198 -16.74 12.82 4.24
C ASN A 198 -16.61 12.18 2.86
N TRP A 199 -15.59 11.35 2.65
CA TRP A 199 -15.43 10.59 1.43
C TRP A 199 -16.64 9.69 1.18
N LYS A 200 -17.08 9.67 -0.08
CA LYS A 200 -18.19 8.83 -0.53
C LYS A 200 -17.67 7.88 -1.60
N PRO A 201 -17.98 6.57 -1.50
CA PRO A 201 -17.59 5.61 -2.51
C PRO A 201 -18.24 5.94 -3.85
N GLY A 202 -17.46 5.79 -4.92
CA GLY A 202 -17.99 5.78 -6.28
C GLY A 202 -18.86 4.54 -6.48
N VAL A 203 -20.12 4.77 -6.84
CA VAL A 203 -21.01 3.68 -7.24
C VAL A 203 -20.95 3.56 -8.75
N ASP A 204 -20.26 2.53 -9.24
CA ASP A 204 -20.34 2.11 -10.63
C ASP A 204 -21.41 1.02 -10.74
N PHE A 205 -22.48 1.32 -11.49
CA PHE A 205 -23.61 0.40 -11.69
C PHE A 205 -23.33 -0.65 -12.77
N THR A 206 -22.13 -0.69 -13.34
CA THR A 206 -21.74 -1.73 -14.31
C THR A 206 -21.41 -3.07 -13.65
N ASP A 207 -21.12 -3.09 -12.35
CA ASP A 207 -20.84 -4.32 -11.61
C ASP A 207 -22.10 -5.10 -11.22
N GLN A 208 -21.94 -6.41 -11.06
CA GLN A 208 -22.97 -7.23 -10.44
C GLN A 208 -23.28 -6.70 -9.02
N PRO A 209 -24.56 -6.58 -8.61
CA PRO A 209 -24.93 -5.99 -7.32
C PRO A 209 -24.21 -6.60 -6.11
N SER A 210 -23.97 -7.91 -6.12
CA SER A 210 -23.22 -8.61 -5.08
C SER A 210 -21.75 -8.20 -5.02
N GLN A 211 -21.09 -8.02 -6.17
CA GLN A 211 -19.70 -7.59 -6.25
C GLN A 211 -19.54 -6.13 -5.82
N LEU A 212 -20.49 -5.28 -6.18
CA LEU A 212 -20.55 -3.90 -5.72
C LEU A 212 -20.64 -3.82 -4.19
N ILE A 213 -21.54 -4.59 -3.56
CA ILE A 213 -21.69 -4.64 -2.09
C ILE A 213 -20.38 -5.04 -1.41
N VAL A 214 -19.71 -6.08 -1.91
CA VAL A 214 -18.44 -6.55 -1.33
C VAL A 214 -17.34 -5.52 -1.52
N ARG A 215 -17.24 -4.86 -2.68
CA ARG A 215 -16.26 -3.79 -2.90
C ARG A 215 -16.50 -2.60 -1.96
N LEU A 216 -17.75 -2.19 -1.77
CA LEU A 216 -18.11 -1.14 -0.81
C LEU A 216 -17.72 -1.54 0.62
N ALA A 217 -17.90 -2.81 1.00
CA ALA A 217 -17.47 -3.31 2.30
C ALA A 217 -15.94 -3.24 2.46
N VAL A 218 -15.17 -3.58 1.43
CA VAL A 218 -13.70 -3.46 1.44
C VAL A 218 -13.24 -2.00 1.52
N GLN A 219 -13.87 -1.09 0.77
CA GLN A 219 -13.53 0.33 0.82
C GLN A 219 -13.87 0.94 2.19
N GLU A 220 -15.01 0.56 2.76
CA GLU A 220 -15.38 0.95 4.11
C GLU A 220 -14.38 0.39 5.13
N PHE A 221 -13.91 -0.85 4.94
CA PHE A 221 -12.85 -1.43 5.75
C PHE A 221 -11.59 -0.57 5.72
N TRP A 222 -11.14 -0.15 4.53
CA TRP A 222 -10.02 0.77 4.35
C TRP A 222 -10.21 2.08 5.12
N ARG A 223 -11.41 2.68 5.01
CA ARG A 223 -11.76 3.93 5.71
C ARG A 223 -11.62 3.78 7.23
N GLN A 224 -12.15 2.69 7.79
CA GLN A 224 -12.07 2.43 9.23
C GLN A 224 -10.63 2.17 9.69
N ALA A 225 -9.86 1.37 8.94
CA ALA A 225 -8.47 1.08 9.25
C ALA A 225 -7.61 2.36 9.24
N ALA A 226 -7.85 3.27 8.30
CA ALA A 226 -7.15 4.54 8.22
C ALA A 226 -7.51 5.48 9.39
N LEU A 227 -8.76 5.56 9.81
CA LEU A 227 -9.17 6.34 10.98
C LEU A 227 -8.55 5.81 12.28
N ILE A 228 -8.55 4.48 12.47
CA ILE A 228 -7.86 3.84 13.60
C ILE A 228 -6.38 4.22 13.58
N TYR A 229 -5.74 4.13 12.41
CA TYR A 229 -4.32 4.43 12.28
C TYR A 229 -4.01 5.92 12.44
N LEU A 230 -4.90 6.82 12.00
CA LEU A 230 -4.80 8.24 12.26
C LEU A 230 -4.82 8.50 13.77
N TYR A 231 -5.83 8.03 14.48
CA TYR A 231 -5.96 8.23 15.93
C TYR A 231 -4.85 7.62 16.76
N MET A 232 -4.48 6.36 16.50
CA MET A 232 -3.42 5.69 17.25
C MET A 232 -2.03 6.13 16.81
N GLY A 233 -1.89 6.56 15.55
CA GLY A 233 -0.65 6.95 14.94
C GLY A 233 -0.24 8.37 15.25
N THR A 234 -1.13 9.36 15.10
CA THR A 234 -0.81 10.78 15.30
C THR A 234 -1.16 11.26 16.70
N CYS A 235 -2.34 10.91 17.20
CA CYS A 235 -2.84 11.41 18.49
C CYS A 235 -2.39 10.59 19.71
N GLY A 236 -1.79 9.41 19.50
CA GLY A 236 -1.29 8.55 20.58
C GLY A 236 -2.40 7.84 21.37
N PHE A 237 -3.62 7.77 20.83
CA PHE A 237 -4.71 7.01 21.44
C PHE A 237 -4.42 5.51 21.38
N ASN A 238 -5.02 4.75 22.30
CA ASN A 238 -4.97 3.29 22.29
C ASN A 238 -6.30 2.71 21.81
N SER A 239 -6.36 1.38 21.67
CA SER A 239 -7.56 0.69 21.17
C SER A 239 -8.79 0.82 22.08
N SER A 240 -8.62 1.26 23.33
CA SER A 240 -9.70 1.47 24.30
C SER A 240 -10.19 2.92 24.35
N ASP A 241 -9.65 3.82 23.51
CA ASP A 241 -10.20 5.16 23.35
C ASP A 241 -11.61 5.07 22.75
N SER A 242 -12.53 5.87 23.29
CA SER A 242 -13.95 5.86 22.90
C SER A 242 -14.21 6.20 21.43
N ARG A 243 -13.25 6.82 20.74
CA ARG A 243 -13.31 7.08 19.29
C ARG A 243 -12.75 5.92 18.47
N VAL A 244 -11.88 5.09 19.04
CA VAL A 244 -11.21 3.97 18.35
C VAL A 244 -12.03 2.69 18.47
N GLU A 245 -12.58 2.40 19.65
CA GLU A 245 -13.34 1.18 19.91
C GLU A 245 -14.48 0.93 18.89
N PRO A 246 -15.34 1.91 18.55
CA PRO A 246 -16.42 1.69 17.57
C PRO A 246 -15.89 1.35 16.17
N LEU A 247 -14.76 1.93 15.77
CA LEU A 247 -14.14 1.66 14.47
C LEU A 247 -13.61 0.21 14.42
N VAL A 248 -13.00 -0.25 15.52
CA VAL A 248 -12.51 -1.62 15.66
C VAL A 248 -13.65 -2.63 15.59
N GLN A 249 -14.78 -2.35 16.25
CA GLN A 249 -15.98 -3.18 16.17
C GLN A 249 -16.54 -3.22 14.74
N GLN A 250 -16.59 -2.09 14.05
CA GLN A 250 -17.08 -2.01 12.68
C GLN A 250 -16.17 -2.79 11.71
N VAL A 251 -14.85 -2.69 11.87
CA VAL A 251 -13.85 -3.48 11.13
C VAL A 251 -14.07 -4.99 11.31
N ALA A 252 -14.37 -5.43 12.53
CA ALA A 252 -14.71 -6.83 12.80
C ALA A 252 -15.99 -7.29 12.10
N GLN A 253 -17.01 -6.44 12.05
CA GLN A 253 -18.27 -6.72 11.36
C GLN A 253 -18.07 -6.80 9.85
N LEU A 254 -17.35 -5.85 9.24
CA LEU A 254 -17.03 -5.82 7.82
C LEU A 254 -16.17 -7.01 7.39
N ALA A 255 -15.21 -7.43 8.22
CA ALA A 255 -14.48 -8.66 7.97
C ALA A 255 -15.39 -9.89 7.94
N SER A 256 -16.50 -9.87 8.70
CA SER A 256 -17.41 -11.01 8.80
C SER A 256 -18.29 -11.16 7.55
N THR A 257 -18.62 -10.05 6.86
CA THR A 257 -19.45 -10.06 5.64
C THR A 257 -18.74 -10.56 4.40
N ILE A 258 -17.40 -10.54 4.37
CA ILE A 258 -16.61 -10.97 3.22
C ILE A 258 -16.35 -12.47 3.32
N GLU A 259 -16.85 -13.25 2.37
CA GLU A 259 -16.70 -14.70 2.34
C GLU A 259 -15.23 -15.13 2.14
N ALA A 260 -14.80 -16.16 2.86
CA ALA A 260 -13.48 -16.76 2.69
C ALA A 260 -13.40 -17.44 1.32
N GLY A 261 -12.29 -17.26 0.61
CA GLY A 261 -12.09 -17.71 -0.76
C GLY A 261 -12.76 -16.84 -1.84
N SER A 262 -13.43 -15.74 -1.45
CA SER A 262 -13.98 -14.80 -2.44
C SER A 262 -12.87 -14.05 -3.17
N SER A 263 -13.15 -13.60 -4.39
CA SER A 263 -12.21 -12.77 -5.17
C SER A 263 -11.80 -11.47 -4.47
N PHE A 264 -12.55 -11.06 -3.44
CA PHE A 264 -12.30 -9.83 -2.70
C PHE A 264 -11.50 -10.00 -1.41
N GLU A 265 -11.37 -11.23 -0.89
CA GLU A 265 -10.58 -11.51 0.32
C GLU A 265 -9.13 -10.97 0.24
N PRO A 266 -8.41 -11.08 -0.90
CA PRO A 266 -7.06 -10.52 -1.01
C PRO A 266 -6.97 -9.01 -0.80
N HIS A 267 -8.04 -8.24 -1.08
CA HIS A 267 -8.04 -6.80 -0.87
C HIS A 267 -8.09 -6.40 0.61
N LEU A 268 -8.42 -7.33 1.51
CA LEU A 268 -8.34 -7.10 2.95
C LEU A 268 -6.93 -7.22 3.53
N PHE A 269 -5.97 -7.75 2.75
CA PHE A 269 -4.63 -8.01 3.24
C PHE A 269 -3.95 -6.76 3.79
N VAL A 270 -3.92 -5.69 3.00
CA VAL A 270 -3.19 -4.47 3.40
C VAL A 270 -3.84 -3.76 4.58
N PRO A 271 -5.18 -3.55 4.60
CA PRO A 271 -5.83 -3.01 5.79
C PRO A 271 -5.59 -3.84 7.06
N CYS A 272 -5.57 -5.17 6.94
CA CYS A 272 -5.27 -6.04 8.08
C CYS A 272 -3.82 -5.87 8.55
N LEU A 273 -2.85 -5.77 7.64
CA LEU A 273 -1.45 -5.51 8.00
C LEU A 273 -1.31 -4.22 8.83
N ILE A 274 -2.01 -3.15 8.42
CA ILE A 274 -1.97 -1.86 9.11
C ILE A 274 -2.52 -1.97 10.54
N LEU A 275 -3.61 -2.71 10.73
CA LEU A 275 -4.24 -2.90 12.05
C LEU A 275 -3.39 -3.77 12.99
N LEU A 276 -2.78 -4.83 12.45
CA LEU A 276 -1.97 -5.76 13.24
C LEU A 276 -0.65 -5.14 13.73
N GLY A 277 -0.07 -4.20 12.98
CA GLY A 277 1.14 -3.46 13.39
C GLY A 277 0.98 -2.61 14.66
N LYS A 278 -0.24 -2.46 15.18
CA LYS A 278 -0.55 -1.66 16.38
C LYS A 278 -1.18 -2.46 17.53
N ASN A 279 -1.06 -3.80 17.52
CA ASN A 279 -1.69 -4.69 18.50
C ASN A 279 -3.21 -4.50 18.64
N VAL A 280 -3.88 -4.03 17.57
CA VAL A 280 -5.34 -3.98 17.51
C VAL A 280 -5.83 -5.40 17.21
N ILE A 281 -5.76 -6.27 18.22
CA ILE A 281 -6.16 -7.68 18.06
C ILE A 281 -7.66 -7.79 18.27
N VAL A 282 -8.38 -7.95 17.18
CA VAL A 282 -9.71 -8.56 17.21
C VAL A 282 -9.50 -10.06 16.99
N SER A 283 -9.81 -10.89 17.99
CA SER A 283 -9.66 -12.36 17.95
C SER A 283 -10.44 -13.07 16.82
N SER A 284 -11.37 -12.34 16.17
CA SER A 284 -12.06 -12.73 14.92
C SER A 284 -11.10 -12.74 13.71
N PHE A 285 -10.18 -11.79 13.61
CA PHE A 285 -9.26 -11.63 12.46
C PHE A 285 -8.28 -12.78 12.31
N ALA A 286 -7.64 -13.18 13.41
CA ALA A 286 -6.65 -14.26 13.41
C ALA A 286 -7.24 -15.62 12.99
N ARG A 287 -8.57 -15.79 13.09
CA ARG A 287 -9.29 -17.03 12.73
C ARG A 287 -9.67 -17.08 11.26
N LYS A 288 -10.13 -15.96 10.68
CA LYS A 288 -10.56 -15.89 9.27
C LYS A 288 -9.37 -15.90 8.31
N PHE A 289 -8.28 -15.24 8.67
CA PHE A 289 -7.08 -15.11 7.83
C PHE A 289 -6.06 -16.23 7.99
N LYS A 290 -6.51 -17.47 8.19
CA LYS A 290 -5.64 -18.65 8.37
C LYS A 290 -4.78 -18.92 7.12
N CYS A 291 -5.28 -18.58 5.94
CA CYS A 291 -4.55 -18.63 4.66
C CYS A 291 -3.50 -17.51 4.55
N LEU A 292 -3.86 -16.29 4.97
CA LEU A 292 -2.94 -15.16 5.06
C LEU A 292 -1.89 -15.32 6.18
N LYS A 293 -2.08 -16.26 7.11
CA LYS A 293 -1.14 -16.55 8.21
C LYS A 293 0.23 -16.99 7.69
N GLY A 294 0.31 -17.63 6.51
CA GLY A 294 1.56 -17.97 5.84
C GLY A 294 2.32 -16.73 5.36
N SER A 295 1.66 -15.83 4.62
CA SER A 295 2.26 -14.56 4.17
C SER A 295 2.47 -13.56 5.32
N MET A 296 1.62 -13.55 6.35
CA MET A 296 1.80 -12.69 7.52
C MET A 296 2.96 -13.15 8.41
N ARG A 297 3.23 -14.46 8.54
CA ARG A 297 4.40 -14.95 9.30
C ARG A 297 5.70 -14.38 8.74
N ALA A 298 5.77 -14.21 7.41
CA ALA A 298 6.86 -13.54 6.72
C ALA A 298 7.03 -12.05 7.10
N PHE A 299 5.97 -11.34 7.49
CA PHE A 299 6.05 -9.94 7.91
C PHE A 299 6.56 -9.73 9.34
N TYR A 300 6.39 -10.72 10.22
CA TYR A 300 6.70 -10.62 11.66
C TYR A 300 8.04 -11.25 12.08
N GLU A 301 8.79 -11.87 11.17
CA GLU A 301 10.17 -12.34 11.42
C GLU A 301 11.20 -11.23 11.15
N VAL A 302 11.09 -10.11 11.87
CA VAL A 302 12.11 -9.05 11.95
C VAL A 302 12.60 -8.91 13.38
#